data_AF-A0A178CXB8-F1
#
_entry.id   AF-A0A178CXB8-F1
#
_cell.length_a   1.000
_cell.length_b   1.000
_cell.length_c   1.000
_cell.angle_alpha   90.00
_cell.angle_beta   90.00
_cell.angle_gamma   90.00
#
_symmetry.space_group_name_H-M   'P 1'
#
loop_
_entity.id
_entity.type
_entity.pdbx_description
1 polymer ?
#
loop_
_entity_poly.entity_id
_entity_poly.type
_entity_poly.pdbx_seq_one_letter_code
_entity_poly.pdbx_strand_id
1 'polypeptide(L)'
;MANNSRLSNATRDLLKNIPGPFNALISQTAEGKNPHAQFPFHEVKVIRGTVPHPPNTDRREVRNSITLQFNGTAGGPMVAHRFNDGTIRSSAQMHQDINQRRAQDERLTTEEKRFPQLQQTTRRRQVETQMMTRIQAARSNPSWSIVQKQLEKQSAEQEYNQVLQRQAQERPAPAQAAASGSKTKH
;
A
#
# COMPACT_ATOMS: atom_id res chain seq x y z
N MET A 1 10.16 34.28 4.67
CA MET A 1 10.86 33.07 5.16
C MET A 1 9.83 32.00 5.45
N ALA A 2 10.06 30.75 5.02
CA ALA A 2 9.19 29.62 5.34
C ALA A 2 9.10 29.42 6.87
N ASN A 3 7.89 29.38 7.43
CA ASN A 3 7.67 29.17 8.86
C ASN A 3 7.83 27.66 9.20
N ASN A 4 9.08 27.21 9.24
CA ASN A 4 9.46 25.84 9.59
C ASN A 4 9.49 25.60 11.11
N SER A 5 8.59 26.26 11.84
CA SER A 5 8.47 26.17 13.32
C SER A 5 8.15 24.76 13.78
N ARG A 6 7.45 23.96 12.96
CA ARG A 6 7.11 22.57 13.26
C ARG A 6 8.22 21.57 12.95
N LEU A 7 9.39 21.99 12.46
CA LEU A 7 10.52 21.07 12.31
C LEU A 7 11.34 21.01 13.60
N SER A 8 11.64 19.81 14.07
CA SER A 8 12.64 19.64 15.13
C SER A 8 14.01 20.15 14.68
N ASN A 9 14.85 20.61 15.62
CA ASN A 9 16.21 21.08 15.31
C ASN A 9 17.03 20.00 14.59
N ALA A 10 17.01 18.77 15.08
CA ALA A 10 17.68 17.63 14.45
C ALA A 10 17.20 17.42 12.99
N THR A 11 15.90 17.58 12.74
CA THR A 11 15.36 17.45 11.38
C THR A 11 15.82 18.58 10.46
N ARG A 12 15.93 19.82 10.97
CA ARG A 12 16.45 20.94 10.16
C ARG A 12 17.87 20.68 9.67
N ASP A 13 18.71 20.05 10.49
CA ASP A 13 20.05 19.65 10.06
C ASP A 13 20.03 18.50 9.06
N LEU A 14 19.17 17.50 9.27
CA LEU A 14 19.03 16.38 8.34
C LEU A 14 18.47 16.80 6.97
N LEU A 15 17.64 17.85 6.90
CA LEU A 15 17.08 18.35 5.64
C LEU A 15 18.16 18.74 4.62
N LYS A 16 19.34 19.18 5.07
CA LYS A 16 20.48 19.52 4.19
C LYS A 16 20.95 18.32 3.36
N ASN A 17 20.75 17.11 3.88
CA ASN A 17 21.18 15.85 3.29
C ASN A 17 20.04 15.06 2.63
N ILE A 18 18.81 15.62 2.63
CA ILE A 18 17.64 15.01 1.99
C ILE A 18 17.54 15.53 0.55
N PRO A 19 17.29 14.66 -0.45
CA PRO A 19 17.11 15.10 -1.84
C PRO A 19 16.08 16.22 -1.96
N GLY A 20 16.38 17.24 -2.78
CA GLY A 20 15.61 18.47 -2.92
C GLY A 20 14.09 18.28 -3.00
N PRO A 21 13.57 17.37 -3.85
CA PRO A 21 12.13 17.11 -3.93
C PRO A 21 11.51 16.67 -2.60
N PHE A 22 12.18 15.79 -1.83
CA PHE A 22 11.70 15.36 -0.53
C PHE A 22 11.80 16.45 0.52
N ASN A 23 12.89 17.22 0.52
CA ASN A 23 13.08 18.34 1.43
C ASN A 23 11.94 19.36 1.26
N ALA A 24 11.64 19.76 0.02
CA ALA A 24 10.54 20.67 -0.28
C ALA A 24 9.20 20.15 0.25
N LEU A 25 8.92 18.86 0.05
CA LEU A 25 7.67 18.26 0.53
C LEU A 25 7.59 18.14 2.06
N ILE A 26 8.72 17.89 2.75
CA ILE A 26 8.78 17.86 4.22
C ILE A 26 8.53 19.28 4.76
N SER A 27 9.15 20.29 4.16
CA SER A 27 8.94 21.70 4.52
C SER A 27 7.48 22.11 4.31
N GLN A 28 6.88 21.79 3.15
CA GLN A 28 5.45 22.01 2.91
C GLN A 28 4.56 21.34 3.95
N THR A 29 4.93 20.14 4.40
CA THR A 29 4.19 19.44 5.47
C THR A 29 4.31 20.20 6.79
N ALA A 30 5.52 20.60 7.20
CA ALA A 30 5.74 21.37 8.43
C ALA A 30 5.03 22.74 8.42
N GLU A 31 4.93 23.37 7.26
CA GLU A 31 4.21 24.63 7.05
C GLU A 31 2.67 24.46 7.00
N GLY A 32 2.16 23.24 7.03
CA GLY A 32 0.71 22.97 6.90
C GLY A 32 0.17 23.13 5.49
N LYS A 33 1.02 23.14 4.46
CA LYS A 33 0.66 23.29 3.04
C LYS A 33 0.43 21.97 2.32
N ASN A 34 0.73 20.83 2.95
CA ASN A 34 0.50 19.52 2.36
C ASN A 34 -0.97 19.10 2.52
N PRO A 35 -1.78 18.99 1.44
CA PRO A 35 -3.20 18.65 1.52
C PRO A 35 -3.47 17.22 2.04
N HIS A 36 -2.44 16.36 2.06
CA HIS A 36 -2.54 15.00 2.57
C HIS A 36 -2.24 14.89 4.08
N ALA A 37 -1.76 15.96 4.72
CA ALA A 37 -1.53 16.01 6.15
C ALA A 37 -2.80 16.51 6.88
N GLN A 38 -3.88 15.74 6.81
CA GLN A 38 -5.22 16.10 7.32
C GLN A 38 -5.42 15.82 8.81
N PHE A 39 -4.34 15.75 9.58
CA PHE A 39 -4.37 15.45 11.02
C PHE A 39 -3.58 16.53 11.78
N PRO A 40 -3.97 16.85 13.02
CA PRO A 40 -3.25 17.83 13.83
C PRO A 40 -1.90 17.27 14.28
N PHE A 41 -0.86 18.10 14.26
CA PHE A 41 0.47 17.84 14.83
C PHE A 41 1.17 19.17 15.11
N HIS A 42 2.13 19.19 16.03
CA HIS A 42 2.94 20.37 16.33
C HIS A 42 4.42 20.22 15.93
N GLU A 43 4.91 19.00 15.71
CA GLU A 43 6.30 18.76 15.30
C GLU A 43 6.41 17.61 14.30
N VAL A 44 7.32 17.75 13.33
CA VAL A 44 7.74 16.75 12.35
C VAL A 44 9.20 16.41 12.60
N LYS A 45 9.49 15.11 12.69
CA LYS A 45 10.82 14.53 12.84
C LYS A 45 11.15 13.58 11.70
N VAL A 46 12.32 13.72 11.08
CA VAL A 46 12.91 12.67 10.26
C VAL A 46 13.56 11.66 11.21
N ILE A 47 13.05 10.42 11.21
CA ILE A 47 13.47 9.40 12.18
C ILE A 47 14.23 8.22 11.56
N ARG A 48 14.36 8.18 10.23
CA ARG A 48 15.02 7.07 9.54
C ARG A 48 15.78 7.53 8.29
N GLY A 49 17.04 7.89 8.51
CA GLY A 49 17.97 8.29 7.45
C GLY A 49 17.48 9.47 6.62
N THR A 50 18.28 9.84 5.61
CA THR A 50 17.96 10.96 4.70
C THR A 50 17.75 10.50 3.26
N VAL A 51 18.02 9.22 2.98
CA VAL A 51 17.88 8.62 1.66
C VAL A 51 16.44 8.09 1.49
N PRO A 52 15.71 8.54 0.45
CA PRO A 52 14.41 7.98 0.12
C PRO A 52 14.50 6.48 -0.14
N HIS A 53 13.57 5.73 0.44
CA HIS A 53 13.56 4.27 0.36
C HIS A 53 12.18 3.74 -0.04
N PRO A 54 12.11 2.62 -0.76
CA PRO A 54 10.84 1.90 -0.90
C PRO A 54 10.39 1.46 0.50
N PRO A 55 9.09 1.51 0.82
CA PRO A 55 8.65 1.08 2.14
C PRO A 55 8.70 -0.43 2.22
N ASN A 56 9.59 -0.94 3.06
CA ASN A 56 9.72 -2.37 3.32
C ASN A 56 8.42 -2.99 3.90
N THR A 57 7.54 -2.16 4.45
CA THR A 57 6.25 -2.59 5.00
C THR A 57 5.32 -3.13 3.91
N ASP A 58 5.18 -2.45 2.76
CA ASP A 58 4.25 -2.85 1.70
C ASP A 58 4.99 -3.20 0.41
N ARG A 59 5.06 -4.50 0.10
CA ARG A 59 5.68 -5.02 -1.13
C ARG A 59 4.91 -4.63 -2.39
N ARG A 60 3.68 -4.11 -2.30
CA ARG A 60 2.91 -3.59 -3.44
C ARG A 60 3.10 -2.09 -3.65
N GLU A 61 3.93 -1.42 -2.85
CA GLU A 61 4.21 0.00 -3.02
C GLU A 61 5.28 0.25 -4.07
N VAL A 62 5.08 1.25 -4.92
CA VAL A 62 6.02 1.62 -6.01
C VAL A 62 6.68 2.98 -5.77
N ARG A 63 6.17 3.75 -4.81
CA ARG A 63 6.72 5.04 -4.41
C ARG A 63 7.85 4.89 -3.42
N ASN A 64 8.84 5.77 -3.53
CA ASN A 64 9.84 5.96 -2.49
C ASN A 64 9.27 6.88 -1.40
N SER A 65 9.75 6.69 -0.18
CA SER A 65 9.32 7.42 0.99
C SER A 65 10.50 7.83 1.88
N ILE A 66 10.26 8.83 2.73
CA ILE A 66 11.05 9.07 3.93
C ILE A 66 10.13 8.83 5.12
N THR A 67 10.65 8.16 6.15
CA THR A 67 9.90 7.91 7.38
C THR A 67 9.96 9.15 8.27
N LEU A 68 8.78 9.69 8.58
CA LEU A 68 8.61 10.81 9.47
C LEU A 68 7.86 10.38 10.72
N GLN A 69 8.16 11.05 11.84
CA GLN A 69 7.35 11.00 13.04
C GLN A 69 6.66 12.36 13.22
N PHE A 70 5.35 12.32 13.43
CA PHE A 70 4.51 13.47 13.74
C PHE A 70 4.20 13.44 15.24
N ASN A 71 4.61 14.48 15.97
CA ASN A 71 4.32 14.62 17.39
C ASN A 71 3.15 15.59 17.61
N GLY A 72 2.38 15.36 18.69
CA GLY A 72 1.19 16.15 19.00
C GLY A 72 -0.10 15.70 18.32
N THR A 73 -0.08 14.53 17.70
CA THR A 73 -1.27 13.85 17.20
C THR A 73 -2.13 13.35 18.37
N ALA A 74 -3.46 13.29 18.20
CA ALA A 74 -4.41 12.96 19.28
C ALA A 74 -4.18 11.59 19.95
N GLY A 75 -3.55 10.64 19.26
CA GLY A 75 -3.22 9.30 19.76
C GLY A 75 -1.77 9.14 20.25
N GLY A 76 -1.04 10.23 20.49
CA GLY A 76 0.42 10.19 20.71
C GLY A 76 1.21 10.10 19.41
N PRO A 77 2.56 10.05 19.45
CA PRO A 77 3.42 10.14 18.27
C PRO A 77 3.05 9.18 17.14
N MET A 78 2.90 9.70 15.92
CA MET A 78 2.55 8.92 14.75
C MET A 78 3.73 8.77 13.80
N VAL A 79 4.12 7.52 13.50
CA VAL A 79 5.11 7.19 12.48
C VAL A 79 4.43 6.95 11.13
N ALA A 80 4.91 7.65 10.10
CA ALA A 80 4.36 7.56 8.76
C ALA A 80 5.41 7.66 7.65
N HIS A 81 5.09 7.04 6.52
CA HIS A 81 5.80 7.16 5.27
C HIS A 81 5.28 8.38 4.53
N ARG A 82 6.17 9.36 4.31
CA ARG A 82 5.93 10.46 3.38
C ARG A 82 6.43 10.01 2.02
N PHE A 83 5.56 9.92 1.02
CA PHE A 83 5.93 9.56 -0.35
C PHE A 83 6.32 10.75 -1.22
N ASN A 84 7.07 10.49 -2.28
CA ASN A 84 7.52 11.49 -3.26
C ASN A 84 6.40 12.23 -4.04
N ASP A 85 5.13 11.85 -3.86
CA ASP A 85 4.00 12.43 -4.58
C ASP A 85 3.18 13.45 -3.77
N GLY A 86 3.38 13.59 -2.45
CA GLY A 86 2.41 14.35 -1.65
C GLY A 86 1.81 13.56 -0.50
N THR A 87 1.63 12.25 -0.70
CA THR A 87 0.84 11.42 0.19
C THR A 87 1.59 10.98 1.45
N ILE A 88 0.83 10.83 2.54
CA ILE A 88 1.31 10.35 3.83
C ILE A 88 0.52 9.10 4.18
N ARG A 89 1.22 8.02 4.52
CA ARG A 89 0.58 6.79 5.04
C ARG A 89 1.26 6.39 6.33
N SER A 90 0.48 6.22 7.40
CA SER A 90 1.00 5.69 8.66
C SER A 90 1.45 4.24 8.49
N SER A 91 2.43 3.82 9.28
CA SER A 91 2.83 2.40 9.29
C SER A 91 1.65 1.50 9.68
N ALA A 92 0.76 1.98 10.58
CA ALA A 92 -0.46 1.28 10.96
C ALA A 92 -1.41 1.04 9.77
N GLN A 93 -1.68 2.06 8.94
CA GLN A 93 -2.48 1.90 7.72
C GLN A 93 -1.86 0.90 6.76
N MET A 94 -0.53 0.94 6.58
CA MET A 94 0.15 -0.02 5.70
C MET A 94 0.05 -1.46 6.23
N HIS A 95 0.16 -1.66 7.54
CA HIS A 95 -0.07 -2.97 8.17
C HIS A 95 -1.52 -3.44 8.02
N GLN A 96 -2.48 -2.54 8.19
CA GLN A 96 -3.90 -2.85 8.02
C GLN A 96 -4.20 -3.34 6.60
N ASP A 97 -3.69 -2.67 5.57
CA ASP A 97 -3.84 -3.11 4.18
C ASP A 97 -3.25 -4.51 3.93
N ILE A 98 -2.14 -4.84 4.58
CA ILE A 98 -1.51 -6.16 4.47
C ILE A 98 -2.39 -7.21 5.14
N ASN A 99 -2.91 -6.91 6.32
CA ASN A 99 -3.81 -7.80 7.05
C ASN A 99 -5.11 -8.05 6.27
N GLN A 100 -5.68 -7.01 5.64
CA GLN A 100 -6.84 -7.15 4.77
C GLN A 100 -6.55 -8.08 3.58
N ARG A 101 -5.38 -7.94 2.93
CA ARG A 101 -4.98 -8.82 1.82
C ARG A 101 -4.78 -10.26 2.27
N ARG A 102 -4.21 -10.49 3.46
CA ARG A 102 -4.06 -11.84 4.04
C ARG A 102 -5.42 -12.47 4.33
N ALA A 103 -6.30 -11.74 5.01
CA ALA A 103 -7.66 -12.21 5.31
C ALA A 103 -8.46 -12.52 4.03
N GLN A 104 -8.26 -11.74 2.96
CA GLN A 104 -8.86 -12.02 1.66
C GLN A 104 -8.35 -13.35 1.07
N ASP A 105 -7.05 -13.62 1.09
CA ASP A 105 -6.50 -14.88 0.56
C ASP A 105 -6.92 -16.10 1.39
N GLU A 106 -6.99 -15.97 2.71
CA GLU A 106 -7.52 -17.00 3.60
C GLU A 106 -9.00 -17.29 3.30
N ARG A 107 -9.80 -16.24 3.09
CA ARG A 107 -11.20 -16.37 2.68
C ARG A 107 -11.32 -17.08 1.33
N LEU A 108 -10.57 -16.66 0.32
CA LEU A 108 -10.60 -17.26 -1.03
C LEU A 108 -10.18 -18.73 -1.00
N THR A 109 -9.18 -19.07 -0.19
CA THR A 109 -8.74 -20.45 0.03
C THR A 109 -9.84 -21.28 0.71
N THR A 110 -10.54 -20.70 1.69
CA THR A 110 -11.68 -21.36 2.36
C THR A 110 -12.87 -21.55 1.41
N GLU A 111 -13.15 -20.57 0.56
CA GLU A 111 -14.19 -20.67 -0.47
C GLU A 111 -13.88 -21.79 -1.49
N GLU A 112 -12.62 -21.95 -1.88
CA GLU A 112 -12.21 -23.04 -2.78
C GLU A 112 -12.33 -24.43 -2.18
N LYS A 113 -12.18 -24.59 -0.86
CA LYS A 113 -12.45 -25.89 -0.20
C LYS A 113 -13.89 -26.37 -0.43
N ARG A 114 -14.83 -25.47 -0.73
CA ARG A 114 -16.22 -25.81 -1.07
C ARG A 114 -16.38 -26.24 -2.53
N PHE A 115 -15.41 -25.88 -3.39
CA PHE A 115 -15.44 -26.11 -4.83
C PHE A 115 -14.06 -26.56 -5.36
N PRO A 116 -13.48 -27.65 -4.83
CA PRO A 116 -12.11 -28.06 -5.16
C PRO A 116 -11.89 -28.35 -6.64
N GLN A 117 -12.95 -28.76 -7.36
CA GLN A 117 -12.92 -29.00 -8.79
C GLN A 117 -12.61 -27.76 -9.63
N LEU A 118 -12.84 -26.54 -9.10
CA LEU A 118 -12.57 -25.30 -9.82
C LEU A 118 -11.08 -24.90 -9.81
N GLN A 119 -10.26 -25.50 -8.93
CA GLN A 119 -8.80 -25.29 -8.85
C GLN A 119 -8.35 -23.81 -8.92
N GLN A 120 -9.13 -22.93 -8.29
CA GLN A 120 -9.02 -21.48 -8.42
C GLN A 120 -7.72 -20.93 -7.83
N THR A 121 -7.11 -21.58 -6.84
CA THR A 121 -5.87 -21.11 -6.20
C THR A 121 -4.71 -21.11 -7.18
N THR A 122 -4.57 -22.13 -8.03
CA THR A 122 -3.47 -22.21 -9.00
C THR A 122 -3.48 -21.01 -9.93
N ARG A 123 -4.64 -20.73 -10.53
CA ARG A 123 -4.82 -19.57 -11.40
C ARG A 123 -4.63 -18.25 -10.65
N ARG A 124 -5.18 -18.12 -9.43
CA ARG A 124 -5.03 -16.92 -8.60
C ARG A 124 -3.57 -16.62 -8.29
N ARG A 125 -2.78 -17.63 -7.93
CA ARG A 125 -1.34 -17.49 -7.62
C ARG A 125 -0.51 -17.13 -8.84
N GLN A 126 -0.81 -17.70 -10.01
CA GLN A 126 -0.16 -17.33 -11.26
C GLN A 126 -0.36 -15.84 -11.58
N VAL A 127 -1.61 -15.36 -11.48
CA VAL A 127 -1.95 -13.96 -11.77
C VAL A 127 -1.40 -13.03 -10.69
N GLU A 128 -1.40 -13.42 -9.42
CA GLU A 128 -0.73 -12.66 -8.36
C GLU A 128 0.77 -12.51 -8.63
N THR A 129 1.43 -13.58 -9.07
CA THR A 129 2.85 -13.55 -9.43
C THR A 129 3.12 -12.58 -10.58
N GLN A 130 2.28 -12.60 -11.61
CA GLN A 130 2.35 -11.66 -12.73
C GLN A 130 2.18 -10.21 -12.26
N MET A 131 1.15 -9.94 -11.44
CA MET A 131 0.90 -8.62 -10.85
C MET A 131 2.11 -8.13 -10.05
N MET A 132 2.66 -8.97 -9.16
CA MET A 132 3.83 -8.61 -8.36
C MET A 132 5.09 -8.37 -9.21
N THR A 133 5.26 -9.13 -10.29
CA THR A 133 6.35 -8.92 -11.26
C THR A 133 6.25 -7.55 -11.92
N ARG A 134 5.05 -7.15 -12.37
CA ARG A 134 4.80 -5.83 -12.97
C ARG A 134 5.06 -4.70 -11.98
N ILE A 135 4.56 -4.83 -10.74
CA ILE A 135 4.81 -3.87 -9.66
C ILE A 135 6.32 -3.72 -9.38
N GLN A 136 7.05 -4.84 -9.33
CA GLN A 136 8.49 -4.80 -9.10
C GLN A 136 9.24 -4.13 -10.25
N ALA A 137 8.89 -4.44 -11.50
CA ALA A 137 9.45 -3.80 -12.68
C ALA A 137 9.21 -2.29 -12.70
N ALA A 138 7.97 -1.86 -12.40
CA ALA A 138 7.61 -0.45 -12.27
C ALA A 138 8.44 0.26 -11.19
N ARG A 139 8.62 -0.38 -10.03
CA ARG A 139 9.42 0.16 -8.94
C ARG A 139 10.87 0.42 -9.37
N SER A 140 11.50 -0.57 -9.99
CA SER A 140 12.92 -0.49 -10.40
C SER A 140 13.17 0.35 -11.64
N ASN A 141 12.14 0.73 -12.41
CA ASN A 141 12.33 1.51 -13.63
C ASN A 141 12.67 2.98 -13.30
N PRO A 142 13.88 3.48 -13.62
CA PRO A 142 14.26 4.87 -13.33
C PRO A 142 13.67 5.86 -14.34
N SER A 143 13.29 5.41 -15.53
CA SER A 143 12.78 6.26 -16.61
C SER A 143 11.30 6.61 -16.47
N TRP A 144 10.61 5.98 -15.51
CA TRP A 144 9.19 6.23 -15.25
C TRP A 144 8.98 7.26 -14.16
N SER A 145 8.11 8.22 -14.44
CA SER A 145 7.54 9.11 -13.43
C SER A 145 6.74 8.33 -12.39
N ILE A 146 6.52 8.94 -11.22
CA ILE A 146 5.75 8.32 -10.14
C ILE A 146 4.30 8.07 -10.53
N VAL A 147 3.72 8.96 -11.33
CA VAL A 147 2.38 8.79 -11.88
C VAL A 147 2.33 7.55 -12.77
N GLN A 148 3.29 7.36 -13.68
CA GLN A 148 3.37 6.16 -14.52
C GLN A 148 3.52 4.89 -13.68
N LYS A 149 4.36 4.90 -12.64
CA LYS A 149 4.50 3.75 -11.73
C LYS A 149 3.19 3.41 -11.02
N GLN A 150 2.45 4.42 -10.55
CA GLN A 150 1.15 4.22 -9.91
C GLN A 150 0.09 3.70 -10.89
N LEU A 151 0.05 4.22 -12.12
CA LEU A 151 -0.85 3.72 -13.16
C LEU A 151 -0.57 2.25 -13.50
N GLU A 152 0.70 1.86 -13.64
CA GLU A 152 1.07 0.46 -13.86
C GLU A 152 0.65 -0.44 -12.69
N LYS A 153 0.89 0.00 -11.46
CA LYS A 153 0.41 -0.71 -10.26
C LYS A 153 -1.10 -0.90 -10.30
N GLN A 154 -1.85 0.17 -10.57
CA GLN A 154 -3.32 0.13 -10.63
C GLN A 154 -3.82 -0.82 -11.71
N SER A 155 -3.23 -0.79 -12.91
CA SER A 155 -3.53 -1.71 -14.00
C SER A 155 -3.30 -3.17 -13.59
N ALA A 156 -2.14 -3.47 -13.00
CA ALA A 156 -1.82 -4.82 -12.54
C ALA A 156 -2.77 -5.31 -11.42
N GLU A 157 -3.14 -4.44 -10.47
CA GLU A 157 -4.11 -4.77 -9.42
C GLU A 157 -5.53 -4.96 -9.99
N GLN A 158 -5.92 -4.19 -11.02
CA GLN A 158 -7.21 -4.33 -11.68
C GLN A 158 -7.34 -5.68 -12.41
N GLU A 159 -6.31 -6.12 -13.12
CA GLU A 159 -6.29 -7.43 -13.79
C GLU A 159 -6.44 -8.59 -12.79
N TYR A 160 -5.73 -8.50 -11.66
CA TYR A 160 -5.88 -9.46 -10.57
C TYR A 160 -7.33 -9.47 -10.02
N ASN A 161 -7.90 -8.29 -9.78
CA ASN A 161 -9.28 -8.16 -9.29
C ASN A 161 -10.32 -8.71 -10.27
N GLN A 162 -10.13 -8.55 -11.58
CA GLN A 162 -11.00 -9.15 -12.60
C GLN A 162 -10.96 -10.68 -12.55
N VAL A 163 -9.82 -11.28 -12.21
CA VAL A 163 -9.73 -12.74 -12.03
C VAL A 163 -10.50 -13.16 -10.78
N LEU A 164 -10.39 -12.42 -9.67
CA LEU A 164 -11.16 -12.70 -8.46
C LEU A 164 -12.68 -12.61 -8.71
N GLN A 165 -13.13 -11.60 -9.46
CA GLN A 165 -14.54 -11.44 -9.83
C GLN A 165 -15.04 -12.60 -10.69
N ARG A 166 -14.27 -13.01 -11.71
CA ARG A 166 -14.59 -14.18 -12.54
C ARG A 166 -14.65 -15.46 -11.71
N GLN A 167 -13.69 -15.67 -10.81
CA GLN A 167 -13.70 -16.81 -9.90
C GLN A 167 -14.93 -16.83 -8.99
N ALA A 168 -15.39 -15.67 -8.53
CA ALA A 168 -16.61 -15.57 -7.74
C ALA A 168 -17.86 -15.95 -8.55
N GLN A 169 -17.92 -15.62 -9.85
CA GLN A 169 -19.02 -15.95 -10.75
C GLN A 169 -19.08 -17.44 -11.14
N GLU A 170 -17.91 -18.11 -11.21
CA GLU A 170 -17.82 -19.56 -11.48
C GLU A 170 -18.34 -20.41 -10.30
N ARG A 171 -18.43 -19.83 -9.10
CA ARG A 171 -18.92 -20.55 -7.92
C ARG A 171 -20.45 -20.59 -7.98
N PRO A 172 -21.07 -21.78 -7.93
CA PRO A 172 -22.52 -21.88 -7.94
C PRO A 172 -23.10 -21.21 -6.69
N ALA A 173 -24.31 -20.66 -6.82
CA ALA A 173 -25.02 -20.06 -5.70
C ALA A 173 -25.13 -21.08 -4.54
N PRO A 174 -25.14 -20.65 -3.27
CA PRO A 174 -25.14 -21.55 -2.11
C PRO A 174 -26.21 -22.65 -2.15
N ALA A 175 -27.36 -22.38 -2.77
CA ALA A 175 -28.45 -23.34 -2.94
C ALA A 175 -28.14 -24.50 -3.92
N GLN A 176 -27.30 -24.29 -4.93
CA GLN A 176 -26.94 -25.31 -5.92
C GLN A 176 -25.82 -26.24 -5.44
N ALA A 177 -24.91 -25.74 -4.62
CA ALA A 177 -23.83 -26.53 -4.02
C ALA A 177 -24.36 -27.66 -3.11
N ALA A 178 -25.48 -27.41 -2.41
CA ALA A 178 -26.16 -28.41 -1.58
C ALA A 178 -26.93 -29.46 -2.41
N ALA A 179 -27.53 -29.07 -3.54
CA ALA A 179 -28.30 -29.98 -4.40
C ALA A 179 -27.41 -30.98 -5.16
N SER A 180 -26.18 -30.60 -5.52
CA SER A 180 -25.20 -31.48 -6.19
C SER A 180 -24.58 -32.53 -5.27
N GLY A 181 -24.68 -32.39 -3.95
CA GLY A 181 -24.20 -33.38 -2.98
C GLY A 181 -25.19 -34.48 -2.61
N SER A 182 -26.45 -34.40 -3.09
CA SER A 182 -27.55 -35.27 -2.67
C SER A 182 -27.98 -36.29 -3.73
N LYS A 183 -27.14 -36.63 -4.70
CA LYS A 183 -27.43 -37.67 -5.70
C LYS A 183 -26.53 -38.89 -5.54
N THR A 184 -26.71 -39.63 -4.44
CA THR A 184 -26.43 -41.08 -4.44
C THR A 184 -27.18 -41.75 -3.29
N LYS A 185 -28.25 -42.46 -3.64
CA LYS A 185 -28.73 -43.73 -3.04
C LYS A 185 -30.17 -43.98 -3.50
N HIS A 186 -30.32 -44.82 -4.52
CA HIS A 186 -31.28 -45.93 -4.56
C HIS A 186 -30.74 -46.97 -5.54
#